data_AF-T0RTE0-F1
#
_entry.id   AF-T0RTE0-F1
#
_cell.length_a   1.000
_cell.length_b   1.000
_cell.length_c   1.000
_cell.angle_alpha   90.00
_cell.angle_beta   90.00
_cell.angle_gamma   90.00
#
_symmetry.space_group_name_H-M   'P 1'
#
loop_
_entity.id
_entity.type
_entity.pdbx_description
1 polymer ?
#
loop_
_entity_poly.entity_id
_entity_poly.type
_entity_poly.pdbx_seq_one_letter_code
_entity_poly.pdbx_strand_id
1 'polypeptide(L)' 'MEALEACEAYKAKARACYGSWFDGLLKGNFVQSDCDQETDDYKQCILENMEKMKKDTAAKAKAQSDGKPSA' A
#
# COMPACT_ATOMS: atom_id res chain seq x y z
N MET A 1 4.67 10.13 0.77
CA MET A 1 3.86 8.93 0.45
C MET A 1 4.02 7.95 1.60
N GLU A 2 3.65 8.36 2.82
CA GLU A 2 4.00 7.62 4.05
C GLU A 2 3.29 6.26 4.15
N ALA A 3 2.10 6.12 3.54
CA ALA A 3 1.40 4.83 3.42
C ALA A 3 2.23 3.77 2.70
N LEU A 4 2.97 4.17 1.67
CA LEU A 4 3.75 3.24 0.85
C LEU A 4 5.02 2.81 1.59
N GLU A 5 5.60 3.71 2.39
CA GLU A 5 6.76 3.41 3.25
C GLU A 5 6.40 2.45 4.40
N ALA A 6 5.23 2.62 5.02
CA ALA A 6 4.74 1.69 6.04
C ALA A 6 4.54 0.26 5.49
N CYS A 7 4.28 0.13 4.20
CA CYS A 7 4.06 -1.14 3.52
C CYS A 7 5.29 -1.66 2.75
N GLU A 8 6.46 -1.01 2.86
CA GLU A 8 7.70 -1.44 2.18
C GLU A 8 8.11 -2.87 2.53
N ALA A 9 7.83 -3.33 3.76
CA ALA A 9 8.11 -4.72 4.18
C ALA A 9 7.31 -5.74 3.35
N TYR A 10 6.04 -5.46 3.06
CA TYR A 10 5.17 -6.32 2.25
C TYR A 10 5.54 -6.23 0.77
N LYS A 11 5.90 -5.03 0.29
CA LYS A 11 6.45 -4.83 -1.05
C LYS A 11 7.72 -5.64 -1.28
N ALA A 12 8.63 -5.68 -0.30
CA ALA A 12 9.86 -6.44 -0.40
C ALA A 12 9.60 -7.95 -0.52
N LYS A 13 8.62 -8.48 0.24
CA LYS A 13 8.19 -9.88 0.14
C LYS A 13 7.58 -10.19 -1.22
N ALA A 14 6.61 -9.40 -1.68
CA ALA A 14 5.99 -9.57 -2.99
C ALA A 14 7.04 -9.49 -4.12
N ARG A 15 7.97 -8.53 -4.05
CA ARG A 15 9.05 -8.38 -5.02
C ARG A 15 10.01 -9.57 -5.02
N ALA A 16 10.33 -10.15 -3.85
CA ALA A 16 11.17 -11.33 -3.77
C ALA A 16 10.50 -12.53 -4.45
N CYS A 17 9.21 -12.75 -4.20
CA CYS A 17 8.45 -13.84 -4.82
C CYS A 17 8.34 -13.65 -6.34
N TYR A 18 7.95 -12.46 -6.81
CA TYR A 18 7.92 -12.15 -8.23
C TYR A 18 9.30 -12.20 -8.87
N GLY A 19 10.38 -11.92 -8.13
CA GLY A 19 11.75 -12.02 -8.63
C GLY A 19 12.10 -13.45 -9.06
N SER A 20 11.79 -14.44 -8.23
CA SER A 20 12.01 -15.85 -8.57
C SER A 20 11.10 -16.32 -9.71
N TRP A 21 9.84 -15.88 -9.71
CA TRP A 21 8.91 -16.17 -10.81
C TRP A 21 9.37 -15.55 -12.14
N PHE A 22 9.85 -14.30 -12.11
CA PHE A 22 10.30 -13.58 -13.29
C PHE A 22 11.60 -14.15 -13.86
N ASP A 23 12.51 -14.64 -13.02
CA ASP A 23 13.68 -15.40 -13.48
C ASP A 23 13.26 -16.69 -14.23
N GLY A 24 12.24 -17.39 -13.72
CA GLY A 24 11.61 -18.51 -14.43
C GLY A 24 11.00 -18.09 -15.77
N LEU A 25 10.30 -16.96 -15.80
CA LEU A 25 9.71 -16.39 -17.01
C LEU A 25 10.78 -16.08 -18.07
N LEU A 26 11.91 -15.47 -17.67
CA LEU A 26 13.04 -15.18 -18.55
C LEU A 26 13.70 -16.45 -19.12
N LYS A 27 13.63 -17.56 -18.38
CA LYS A 27 14.09 -18.89 -18.83
C LYS A 27 13.07 -19.62 -19.71
N GLY A 28 11.94 -18.98 -20.04
CA GLY A 28 10.88 -19.55 -20.88
C GLY A 28 9.83 -20.36 -20.11
N ASN A 29 9.77 -20.22 -18.79
CA ASN A 29 8.79 -20.91 -17.94
C ASN A 29 7.59 -19.99 -17.67
N PHE A 30 6.53 -20.15 -18.47
CA PHE A 30 5.30 -19.35 -18.40
C PHE A 30 4.28 -19.96 -17.42
N VAL A 31 4.70 -20.12 -16.17
CA VAL A 31 3.80 -20.51 -15.08
C VAL A 31 3.12 -19.29 -14.46
N GLN A 32 1.95 -19.46 -13.86
CA GLN A 32 1.33 -18.39 -13.08
C GLN A 32 2.13 -18.14 -11.80
N SER A 33 2.27 -16.88 -11.39
CA SER A 33 2.90 -16.54 -10.11
C SER A 33 2.01 -16.94 -8.94
N ASP A 34 2.57 -17.60 -7.93
CA ASP A 34 1.86 -17.92 -6.68
C ASP A 34 1.92 -16.76 -5.65
N CYS A 35 2.49 -15.63 -6.06
CA CYS A 35 2.74 -14.46 -5.20
C CYS A 35 1.50 -13.59 -4.94
N ASP A 36 0.31 -14.08 -5.29
CA ASP A 36 -0.95 -13.35 -5.10
C ASP A 36 -1.18 -13.03 -3.63
N GLN A 37 -0.77 -13.93 -2.71
CA GLN A 37 -0.93 -13.73 -1.28
C GLN A 37 -0.11 -12.53 -0.75
N GLU A 38 1.19 -12.45 -1.05
CA GLU A 38 2.00 -11.29 -0.65
C GLU A 38 1.55 -9.99 -1.33
N THR A 39 1.01 -10.10 -2.54
CA THR A 39 0.49 -8.96 -3.28
C THR A 39 -0.79 -8.42 -2.67
N ASP A 40 -1.69 -9.30 -2.24
CA ASP A 40 -2.94 -8.93 -1.58
C ASP A 40 -2.66 -8.26 -0.23
N ASP A 41 -1.71 -8.80 0.54
CA ASP A 41 -1.27 -8.23 1.82
C ASP A 41 -0.68 -6.81 1.64
N TYR A 42 0.17 -6.62 0.61
CA TYR A 42 0.69 -5.30 0.25
C TYR A 42 -0.42 -4.31 -0.15
N LYS A 43 -1.39 -4.77 -0.95
CA LYS A 43 -2.55 -3.94 -1.37
C LYS A 43 -3.42 -3.56 -0.19
N GLN A 44 -3.74 -4.50 0.70
CA GLN A 44 -4.51 -4.26 1.93
C GLN A 44 -3.81 -3.18 2.78
N CYS A 45 -2.51 -3.33 3.00
CA CYS A 45 -1.73 -2.35 3.76
C CYS A 45 -1.82 -0.94 3.13
N ILE A 46 -1.68 -0.81 1.81
CA ILE A 46 -1.80 0.48 1.13
C ILE A 46 -3.20 1.07 1.30
N LEU A 47 -4.25 0.26 1.07
CA LEU A 47 -5.64 0.70 1.16
C LEU A 47 -5.96 1.22 2.56
N GLU A 48 -5.59 0.47 3.60
CA GLU A 48 -5.80 0.89 4.99
C GLU A 48 -5.07 2.19 5.34
N ASN A 49 -3.81 2.34 4.91
CA ASN A 49 -3.05 3.55 5.18
C ASN A 49 -3.56 4.75 4.36
N MET A 50 -4.04 4.52 3.13
CA MET A 50 -4.71 5.56 2.33
C MET A 50 -6.01 6.01 3.00
N GLU A 51 -6.82 5.08 3.51
CA GLU A 51 -8.05 5.39 4.23
C GLU A 51 -7.78 6.14 5.53
N LYS A 52 -6.75 5.76 6.29
CA LYS A 52 -6.29 6.50 7.47
C LYS A 52 -5.89 7.93 7.13
N MET A 53 -5.12 8.15 6.06
CA MET A 53 -4.76 9.50 5.62
C MET A 53 -5.96 10.32 5.17
N LYS A 54 -6.94 9.71 4.49
CA LYS A 54 -8.19 10.39 4.12
C LYS A 54 -8.99 10.81 5.36
N LYS A 55 -9.06 9.95 6.38
CA LYS A 55 -9.73 10.25 7.66
C LYS A 55 -9.00 11.32 8.46
N ASP A 56 -7.67 11.28 8.54
CA ASP A 56 -6.87 12.31 9.23
C ASP A 56 -7.00 13.67 8.55
N THR A 57 -6.98 13.69 7.21
CA THR A 57 -7.19 14.91 6.42
C THR A 57 -8.59 15.48 6.62
N ALA A 58 -9.62 14.64 6.62
CA ALA A 58 -11.00 15.06 6.88
C ALA A 58 -11.19 15.58 8.33
N ALA A 59 -10.54 14.94 9.31
CA ALA A 59 -10.57 15.37 10.71
C ALA A 59 -9.88 16.72 10.91
N LYS A 60 -8.73 16.95 10.26
CA LYS A 60 -8.03 18.25 10.27
C LYS A 60 -8.80 19.35 9.54
N ALA A 61 -9.49 19.02 8.45
CA ALA A 61 -10.35 19.98 7.74
C ALA A 61 -11.53 20.45 8.61
N LYS A 62 -12.13 19.53 9.38
CA LYS A 62 -13.24 19.85 10.29
C LYS A 62 -12.77 20.67 11.50
N ALA A 63 -11.61 20.36 12.07
CA ALA A 63 -11.03 21.14 13.16
C ALA A 63 -10.67 22.59 12.78
N GLN A 64 -10.39 22.88 11.49
CA GLN A 64 -10.14 24.24 11.01
C GLN A 64 -11.43 25.04 10.72
N SER A 65 -12.57 24.37 10.46
CA SER A 65 -13.86 25.05 10.28
C SER A 65 -14.56 25.44 11.59
N ASP A 66 -14.25 24.76 12.70
CA ASP A 66 -14.81 25.04 14.02
C ASP A 66 -13.97 26.06 14.84
N GLY A 67 -12.92 26.63 14.23
CA GLY A 67 -11.96 27.54 14.87
C GLY A 67 -12.11 29.03 14.53
N LYS A 68 -13.27 29.50 14.04
CA LYS A 68 -13.55 30.94 13.96
C LYS A 68 -14.34 31.38 15.20
N PRO A 69 -13.70 31.85 16.28
CA PRO A 69 -14.39 32.68 17.26
C PRO A 69 -14.85 33.96 16.57
N SER A 70 -16.12 34.30 16.81
CA SER A 70 -16.75 35.54 16.38
C SER A 70 -15.92 36.78 16.71
N ALA A 71 -15.91 37.72 15.77
CA ALA A 71 -15.86 39.15 16.05
C ALA A 71 -16.91 39.81 15.15
#